data_AF-A0A838TZ00-F1
#
_entry.id   AF-A0A838TZ00-F1
#
_cell.length_a   1.000
_cell.length_b   1.000
_cell.length_c   1.000
_cell.angle_alpha   90.00
_cell.angle_beta   90.00
_cell.angle_gamma   90.00
#
_symmetry.space_group_name_H-M   'P 1'
#
loop_
_entity.id
_entity.type
_entity.pdbx_description
1 polymer ?
#
loop_
_entity_poly.entity_id
_entity_poly.type
_entity_poly.pdbx_seq_one_letter_code
_entity_poly.pdbx_strand_id
1 'polypeptide(L)'
;ALRLRPNESRTVTVNLKALPIDDSSAPLPGFYHVFLRIEGNGDLLRYGWMEARLPGRAKIDTETKTNVVYGENVFSFDLDRPLAVVYGDKSPIQDLETAYAVVNALESAVGRPIKIYELKDLPKEERAALILVGTGKTNQLIAQGSEKIPANLGAAKQFAARVSNGPNDDWLILSGADNLEAERAAMDWVIRFWKYAKDSGARRVGLVEKELPLGVDPQGLP
;
A
#
# COMPACT_ATOMS: atom_id res chain seq x y z
N ALA A 1 29.76 22.17 9.94
CA ALA A 1 30.26 20.91 10.56
C ALA A 1 29.56 20.71 11.89
N LEU A 2 28.86 19.58 12.06
CA LEU A 2 28.35 19.14 13.36
C LEU A 2 29.57 18.76 14.23
N ARG A 3 29.68 19.31 15.45
CA ARG A 3 30.76 19.00 16.38
C ARG A 3 30.13 18.51 17.68
N LEU A 4 30.55 17.34 18.13
CA LEU A 4 30.10 16.69 19.36
C LEU A 4 31.32 16.14 20.08
N ARG A 5 31.35 16.27 21.40
CA ARG A 5 32.25 15.52 22.29
C ARG A 5 31.62 14.16 22.64
N PRO A 6 32.39 13.20 23.19
CA PRO A 6 31.81 12.00 23.76
C PRO A 6 30.64 12.35 24.71
N ASN A 7 29.53 11.62 24.58
CA ASN A 7 28.28 11.80 25.33
C ASN A 7 27.47 13.08 25.05
N GLU A 8 27.87 13.93 24.08
CA GLU A 8 27.02 15.03 23.61
C GLU A 8 26.03 14.54 22.54
N SER A 9 24.78 14.98 22.65
CA SER A 9 23.76 14.78 21.62
C SER A 9 23.33 16.13 21.03
N ARG A 10 22.95 16.12 19.75
CA ARG A 10 22.37 17.28 19.09
C ARG A 10 21.33 16.86 18.07
N THR A 11 20.16 17.47 18.15
CA THR A 11 19.11 17.33 17.15
C THR A 11 19.42 18.23 15.95
N VAL A 12 19.33 17.67 14.75
CA VAL A 12 19.44 18.41 13.49
C VAL A 12 18.12 18.24 12.74
N THR A 13 17.51 19.36 12.34
CA THR A 13 16.30 19.34 11.52
C THR A 13 16.67 19.34 10.04
N VAL A 14 16.12 18.38 9.30
CA VAL A 14 16.21 18.33 7.84
C VAL A 14 14.82 18.54 7.27
N ASN A 15 14.65 19.61 6.48
CA ASN A 15 13.41 19.85 5.77
C ASN A 15 13.44 19.12 4.43
N LEU A 16 12.56 18.14 4.28
CA LEU A 16 12.39 17.40 3.02
C LEU A 16 11.24 18.02 2.23
N LYS A 17 11.42 18.12 0.91
CA LYS A 17 10.38 18.55 -0.02
C LYS A 17 10.29 17.52 -1.15
N ALA A 18 9.11 16.95 -1.35
CA ALA A 18 8.84 16.16 -2.53
C ALA A 18 8.89 17.07 -3.76
N LEU A 19 9.63 16.64 -4.78
CA LEU A 19 9.78 17.36 -6.03
C LEU A 19 8.90 16.71 -7.11
N PRO A 20 8.41 17.51 -8.07
CA PRO A 20 7.71 16.96 -9.22
C PRO A 20 8.65 16.18 -10.13
N ILE A 21 8.07 15.34 -10.99
CA ILE A 21 8.84 14.56 -11.98
C ILE A 21 9.41 15.48 -13.06
N ASP A 22 8.69 16.55 -13.37
CA ASP A 22 9.09 17.59 -14.32
C ASP A 22 8.65 18.97 -13.81
N ASP A 23 9.15 20.04 -14.44
CA ASP A 23 8.86 21.42 -14.05
C ASP A 23 7.37 21.83 -14.20
N SER A 24 6.55 20.97 -14.82
CA SER A 24 5.13 21.24 -15.10
C SER A 24 4.16 20.48 -14.20
N SER A 25 4.65 19.56 -13.38
CA SER A 25 3.82 18.65 -12.59
C SER A 25 3.83 19.01 -11.10
N ALA A 26 2.84 18.50 -10.37
CA ALA A 26 2.90 18.43 -8.92
C ALA A 26 3.71 17.19 -8.50
N PRO A 27 4.34 17.17 -7.31
CA PRO A 27 4.91 15.94 -6.76
C PRO A 27 3.84 14.85 -6.68
N LEU A 28 4.21 13.63 -7.07
CA LEU A 28 3.29 12.49 -6.96
C LEU A 28 3.11 12.10 -5.49
N PRO A 29 1.90 11.78 -5.04
CA PRO A 29 1.72 11.12 -3.76
C PRO A 29 2.51 9.81 -3.69
N GLY A 30 2.90 9.41 -2.49
CA GLY A 30 3.55 8.14 -2.29
C GLY A 30 4.56 8.08 -1.17
N PHE A 31 5.35 7.01 -1.24
CA PHE A 31 6.42 6.71 -0.32
C PHE A 31 7.77 7.13 -0.94
N TYR A 32 8.69 7.66 -0.13
CA TYR A 32 9.99 8.16 -0.57
C TYR A 32 11.10 7.58 0.31
N HIS A 33 12.16 7.10 -0.32
CA HIS A 33 13.38 6.70 0.38
C HIS A 33 14.35 7.87 0.44
N VAL A 34 14.87 8.15 1.65
CA VAL A 34 15.98 9.09 1.82
C VAL A 34 17.15 8.34 2.41
N PHE A 35 18.23 8.25 1.64
CA PHE A 35 19.50 7.68 2.07
C PHE A 35 20.43 8.78 2.54
N LEU A 36 20.90 8.68 3.78
CA LEU A 36 21.84 9.62 4.39
C LEU A 36 23.22 8.99 4.43
N ARG A 37 24.21 9.70 3.89
CA ARG A 37 25.63 9.38 4.07
C ARG A 37 26.24 10.46 4.94
N ILE A 38 26.83 10.06 6.06
CA ILE A 38 27.43 10.95 7.05
C ILE A 38 28.93 10.69 7.05
N GLU A 39 29.69 11.73 6.70
CA GLU A 39 31.15 11.71 6.69
C GLU A 39 31.68 12.64 7.78
N GLY A 40 32.69 12.16 8.51
CA GLY A 40 33.37 12.89 9.58
C GLY A 40 34.88 12.75 9.51
N ASN A 41 35.57 13.30 10.51
CA ASN A 41 37.03 13.24 10.60
C ASN A 41 37.51 11.80 10.84
N GLY A 42 38.72 11.48 10.36
CA GLY A 42 39.38 10.20 10.62
C GLY A 42 38.66 9.01 9.99
N ASP A 43 38.26 9.16 8.72
CA ASP A 43 37.54 8.13 7.94
C ASP A 43 36.20 7.68 8.56
N LEU A 44 35.60 8.50 9.43
CA LEU A 44 34.30 8.21 10.02
C LEU A 44 33.22 8.27 8.92
N LEU A 45 32.74 7.10 8.54
CA LEU A 45 31.65 6.93 7.58
C LEU A 45 30.47 6.22 8.26
N ARG A 46 29.28 6.82 8.17
CA ARG A 46 28.03 6.24 8.65
C ARG A 46 26.93 6.41 7.60
N TYR A 47 25.95 5.53 7.64
CA TYR A 47 24.78 5.57 6.78
C TYR A 47 23.51 5.58 7.61
N GLY A 48 22.52 6.30 7.13
CA GLY A 48 21.16 6.28 7.66
C GLY A 48 20.16 6.12 6.53
N TRP A 49 18.97 5.69 6.87
CA TRP A 49 17.84 5.67 5.95
C TRP A 49 16.60 6.11 6.71
N MET A 50 15.79 6.95 6.08
CA MET A 50 14.47 7.32 6.55
C MET A 50 13.41 7.13 5.45
N GLU A 51 12.19 6.87 5.89
CA GLU A 51 11.00 6.82 5.07
C GLU A 51 10.31 8.18 5.15
N ALA A 52 10.00 8.77 4.00
CA ALA A 52 9.18 9.97 3.92
C ALA A 52 7.90 9.65 3.15
N ARG A 53 6.79 10.24 3.56
CA ARG A 53 5.47 9.95 3.02
C ARG A 53 4.80 11.25 2.57
N LEU A 54 4.29 11.27 1.35
CA LEU A 54 3.41 12.32 0.84
C LEU A 54 2.01 11.72 0.61
N PRO A 55 1.10 11.83 1.58
CA PRO A 55 -0.26 11.36 1.41
C PRO A 55 -0.97 12.07 0.25
N GLY A 56 -1.73 11.32 -0.53
CA GLY A 56 -2.58 11.89 -1.57
C GLY A 56 -3.18 10.84 -2.50
N ARG A 57 -3.93 11.33 -3.49
CA ARG A 57 -4.65 10.47 -4.45
C ARG A 57 -3.68 9.82 -5.44
N ALA A 58 -3.64 8.49 -5.44
CA ALA A 58 -2.85 7.75 -6.42
C ALA A 58 -3.30 8.06 -7.85
N LYS A 59 -2.33 8.23 -8.75
CA LYS A 59 -2.58 8.31 -10.18
C LYS A 59 -2.85 6.92 -10.72
N ILE A 60 -3.91 6.76 -11.51
CA ILE A 60 -4.33 5.46 -12.07
C ILE A 60 -4.32 5.56 -13.59
N ASP A 61 -3.68 4.59 -14.23
CA ASP A 61 -3.80 4.34 -15.66
C ASP A 61 -5.13 3.65 -15.98
N THR A 62 -5.93 4.26 -16.84
CA THR A 62 -7.24 3.73 -17.24
C THR A 62 -7.19 2.98 -18.57
N GLU A 63 -6.03 2.93 -19.25
CA GLU A 63 -5.88 2.19 -20.51
C GLU A 63 -5.96 0.68 -20.29
N THR A 64 -7.02 0.02 -20.72
CA THR A 64 -7.13 -1.45 -20.62
C THR A 64 -6.40 -2.16 -21.76
N LYS A 65 -5.35 -2.93 -21.43
CA LYS A 65 -4.53 -3.71 -22.40
C LYS A 65 -4.47 -5.21 -22.10
N THR A 66 -5.33 -5.70 -21.23
CA THR A 66 -5.31 -7.09 -20.73
C THR A 66 -6.70 -7.70 -20.77
N ASN A 67 -6.78 -9.01 -20.50
CA ASN A 67 -8.04 -9.76 -20.51
C ASN A 67 -8.89 -9.54 -19.23
N VAL A 68 -8.49 -8.62 -18.34
CA VAL A 68 -9.26 -8.30 -17.12
C VAL A 68 -10.46 -7.45 -17.51
N VAL A 69 -11.65 -7.91 -17.16
CA VAL A 69 -12.89 -7.16 -17.40
C VAL A 69 -13.11 -6.19 -16.25
N TYR A 70 -13.16 -4.90 -16.55
CA TYR A 70 -13.39 -3.85 -15.57
C TYR A 70 -14.87 -3.45 -15.58
N GLY A 71 -15.51 -3.53 -14.41
CA GLY A 71 -16.84 -2.98 -14.19
C GLY A 71 -16.84 -1.45 -14.23
N GLU A 72 -18.04 -0.88 -14.25
CA GLU A 72 -18.22 0.57 -14.23
C GLU A 72 -17.57 1.19 -12.98
N ASN A 73 -16.97 2.38 -13.15
CA ASN A 73 -16.45 3.21 -12.07
C ASN A 73 -15.35 2.57 -11.19
N VAL A 74 -14.74 1.46 -11.61
CA VAL A 74 -13.63 0.81 -10.87
C VAL A 74 -12.46 1.78 -10.65
N PHE A 75 -12.05 2.49 -11.69
CA PHE A 75 -10.95 3.48 -11.59
C PHE A 75 -11.35 4.78 -10.88
N SER A 76 -12.63 4.92 -10.53
CA SER A 76 -13.16 6.03 -9.73
C SER A 76 -13.33 5.64 -8.25
N PHE A 77 -12.90 4.44 -7.84
CA PHE A 77 -12.83 4.04 -6.44
C PHE A 77 -11.95 5.03 -5.66
N ASP A 78 -12.45 5.48 -4.51
CA ASP A 78 -11.77 6.52 -3.73
C ASP A 78 -10.63 5.93 -2.90
N LEU A 79 -9.41 6.20 -3.36
CA LEU A 79 -8.17 5.82 -2.68
C LEU A 79 -7.65 6.91 -1.72
N ASP A 80 -8.35 8.04 -1.62
CA ASP A 80 -7.95 9.18 -0.76
C ASP A 80 -8.59 9.14 0.64
N ARG A 81 -8.99 7.96 1.09
CA ARG A 81 -9.61 7.73 2.40
C ARG A 81 -8.99 6.52 3.12
N PRO A 82 -9.20 6.37 4.44
CA PRO A 82 -8.82 5.14 5.14
C PRO A 82 -9.48 3.94 4.46
N LEU A 83 -8.68 2.92 4.13
CA LEU A 83 -9.12 1.72 3.45
C LEU A 83 -8.39 0.49 3.97
N ALA A 84 -9.02 -0.67 3.81
CA ALA A 84 -8.44 -1.95 4.17
C ALA A 84 -8.47 -2.91 2.99
N VAL A 85 -7.41 -3.69 2.84
CA VAL A 85 -7.35 -4.84 1.92
C VAL A 85 -7.74 -6.09 2.70
N VAL A 86 -8.67 -6.87 2.17
CA VAL A 86 -9.23 -8.03 2.87
C VAL A 86 -9.16 -9.27 1.99
N TYR A 87 -8.57 -10.33 2.52
CA TYR A 87 -8.60 -11.67 1.96
C TYR A 87 -9.44 -12.61 2.83
N GLY A 88 -9.82 -13.77 2.31
CA GLY A 88 -10.78 -14.65 2.95
C GLY A 88 -10.21 -15.56 4.05
N ASP A 89 -11.09 -16.07 4.93
CA ASP A 89 -10.71 -16.92 6.08
C ASP A 89 -10.11 -18.27 5.72
N LYS A 90 -10.39 -18.74 4.50
CA LYS A 90 -9.92 -20.02 3.94
C LYS A 90 -9.16 -19.79 2.64
N SER A 91 -8.59 -18.60 2.49
CA SER A 91 -7.81 -18.23 1.33
C SER A 91 -6.53 -19.07 1.27
N PRO A 92 -6.17 -19.62 0.10
CA PRO A 92 -4.84 -20.19 -0.10
C PRO A 92 -3.77 -19.10 0.08
N ILE A 93 -2.52 -19.52 0.31
CA ILE A 93 -1.36 -18.62 0.45
C ILE A 93 -1.30 -17.60 -0.71
N GLN A 94 -1.71 -18.02 -1.91
CA GLN A 94 -1.77 -17.16 -3.10
C GLN A 94 -2.66 -15.91 -2.91
N ASP A 95 -3.85 -16.03 -2.32
CA ASP A 95 -4.74 -14.89 -2.06
C ASP A 95 -4.11 -13.93 -1.03
N LEU A 96 -3.43 -14.48 -0.01
CA LEU A 96 -2.69 -13.71 0.99
C LEU A 96 -1.54 -12.92 0.36
N GLU A 97 -0.71 -13.58 -0.46
CA GLU A 97 0.41 -12.94 -1.15
C GLU A 97 -0.07 -11.86 -2.12
N THR A 98 -1.18 -12.13 -2.81
CA THR A 98 -1.87 -11.17 -3.69
C THR A 98 -2.34 -9.95 -2.89
N ALA A 99 -3.00 -10.15 -1.75
CA ALA A 99 -3.43 -9.05 -0.88
C ALA A 99 -2.23 -8.23 -0.38
N TYR A 100 -1.13 -8.87 0.02
CA TYR A 100 0.10 -8.15 0.39
C TYR A 100 0.70 -7.36 -0.78
N ALA A 101 0.68 -7.90 -1.99
CA ALA A 101 1.16 -7.18 -3.17
C ALA A 101 0.29 -5.93 -3.43
N VAL A 102 -1.03 -6.05 -3.29
CA VAL A 102 -1.96 -4.91 -3.39
C VAL A 102 -1.66 -3.85 -2.31
N VAL A 103 -1.54 -4.25 -1.04
CA VAL A 103 -1.25 -3.35 0.09
C VAL A 103 0.05 -2.59 -0.12
N ASN A 104 1.14 -3.30 -0.39
CA ASN A 104 2.46 -2.69 -0.53
C ASN A 104 2.49 -1.72 -1.71
N ALA A 105 1.94 -2.13 -2.86
CA ALA A 105 1.91 -1.28 -4.03
C ALA A 105 1.03 -0.04 -3.83
N LEU A 106 -0.12 -0.21 -3.16
CA LEU A 106 -1.03 0.88 -2.90
C LEU A 106 -0.44 1.88 -1.90
N GLU A 107 0.12 1.40 -0.79
CA GLU A 107 0.82 2.24 0.19
C GLU A 107 1.94 3.07 -0.46
N SER A 108 2.71 2.46 -1.37
CA SER A 108 3.71 3.15 -2.19
C SER A 108 3.11 4.26 -3.05
N ALA A 109 1.88 4.08 -3.56
CA ALA A 109 1.21 5.00 -4.48
C ALA A 109 0.40 6.11 -3.79
N VAL A 110 -0.13 5.86 -2.59
CA VAL A 110 -0.95 6.84 -1.87
C VAL A 110 -0.22 7.53 -0.72
N GLY A 111 0.93 7.00 -0.29
CA GLY A 111 1.76 7.59 0.77
C GLY A 111 1.14 7.52 2.16
N ARG A 112 0.12 6.67 2.37
CA ARG A 112 -0.51 6.44 3.68
C ARG A 112 -0.50 4.95 4.01
N PRO A 113 -0.42 4.57 5.30
CA PRO A 113 -0.50 3.16 5.68
C PRO A 113 -1.78 2.51 5.17
N ILE A 114 -1.66 1.33 4.56
CA ILE A 114 -2.82 0.53 4.15
C ILE A 114 -2.95 -0.68 5.07
N LYS A 115 -4.13 -0.86 5.65
CA LYS A 115 -4.39 -2.00 6.55
C LYS A 115 -4.69 -3.25 5.74
N ILE A 116 -4.30 -4.40 6.28
CA ILE A 116 -4.62 -5.72 5.72
C ILE A 116 -5.28 -6.57 6.80
N TYR A 117 -6.34 -7.27 6.43
CA TYR A 117 -7.06 -8.18 7.33
C TYR A 117 -7.36 -9.50 6.65
N GLU A 118 -7.25 -10.58 7.42
CA GLU A 118 -8.07 -11.77 7.15
C GLU A 118 -9.52 -11.43 7.52
N LEU A 119 -10.50 -11.92 6.75
CA LEU A 119 -11.89 -11.52 6.90
C LEU A 119 -12.45 -11.68 8.34
N LYS A 120 -12.10 -12.75 9.05
CA LYS A 120 -12.52 -13.02 10.43
C LYS A 120 -11.99 -12.00 11.43
N ASP A 121 -10.86 -11.36 11.10
CA ASP A 121 -10.18 -10.38 11.93
C ASP A 121 -10.52 -8.94 11.53
N LEU A 122 -11.37 -8.74 10.51
CA LEU A 122 -11.80 -7.43 10.01
C LEU A 122 -12.68 -6.70 11.05
N PRO A 123 -12.21 -5.59 11.65
CA PRO A 123 -12.99 -4.81 12.59
C PRO A 123 -14.22 -4.19 11.92
N LYS A 124 -15.30 -3.98 12.67
CA LYS A 124 -16.57 -3.47 12.11
C LYS A 124 -16.43 -2.05 11.59
N GLU A 125 -15.63 -1.24 12.28
CA GLU A 125 -15.32 0.15 11.99
C GLU A 125 -14.52 0.34 10.69
N GLU A 126 -13.81 -0.70 10.22
CA GLU A 126 -13.01 -0.66 8.99
C GLU A 126 -13.80 -1.11 7.74
N ARG A 127 -15.07 -1.50 7.89
CA ARG A 127 -15.86 -2.12 6.79
C ARG A 127 -16.35 -1.15 5.72
N ALA A 128 -16.18 0.15 5.91
CA ALA A 128 -16.69 1.17 5.00
C ALA A 128 -15.94 1.24 3.66
N ALA A 129 -14.65 0.87 3.63
CA ALA A 129 -13.81 1.05 2.45
C ALA A 129 -12.89 -0.15 2.25
N LEU A 130 -13.34 -1.11 1.45
CA LEU A 130 -12.65 -2.39 1.32
C LEU A 130 -12.12 -2.60 -0.09
N ILE A 131 -10.92 -3.18 -0.17
CA ILE A 131 -10.42 -3.83 -1.37
C ILE A 131 -10.40 -5.33 -1.09
N LEU A 132 -11.29 -6.06 -1.73
CA LEU A 132 -11.50 -7.49 -1.52
C LEU A 132 -10.69 -8.29 -2.54
N VAL A 133 -9.88 -9.22 -2.06
CA VAL A 133 -9.02 -10.09 -2.88
C VAL A 133 -9.42 -11.55 -2.69
N GLY A 134 -9.46 -12.30 -3.80
CA GLY A 134 -9.74 -13.73 -3.82
C GLY A 134 -10.94 -14.08 -4.70
N THR A 135 -11.69 -15.13 -4.32
CA THR A 135 -12.89 -15.56 -5.04
C THR A 135 -14.09 -15.56 -4.11
N GLY A 136 -15.31 -15.65 -4.65
CA GLY A 136 -16.52 -15.86 -3.82
C GLY A 136 -16.48 -17.14 -2.98
N LYS A 137 -15.66 -18.14 -3.34
CA LYS A 137 -15.48 -19.37 -2.56
C LYS A 137 -14.55 -19.17 -1.36
N THR A 138 -13.54 -18.31 -1.49
CA THR A 138 -12.54 -18.08 -0.44
C THR A 138 -12.92 -16.89 0.45
N ASN A 139 -13.63 -15.89 -0.07
CA ASN A 139 -14.01 -14.68 0.62
C ASN A 139 -15.53 -14.43 0.51
N GLN A 140 -16.23 -14.51 1.65
CA GLN A 140 -17.70 -14.37 1.69
C GLN A 140 -18.19 -12.97 1.31
N LEU A 141 -17.39 -11.92 1.53
CA LEU A 141 -17.76 -10.56 1.10
C LEU A 141 -17.71 -10.43 -0.43
N ILE A 142 -16.81 -11.15 -1.10
CA ILE A 142 -16.79 -11.24 -2.56
C ILE A 142 -18.07 -11.93 -3.04
N ALA A 143 -18.48 -13.05 -2.41
CA ALA A 143 -19.74 -13.71 -2.77
C ALA A 143 -20.95 -12.76 -2.65
N GLN A 144 -21.06 -12.03 -1.54
CA GLN A 144 -22.12 -11.03 -1.33
C GLN A 144 -22.07 -9.88 -2.33
N GLY A 145 -20.88 -9.37 -2.63
CA GLY A 145 -20.69 -8.30 -3.60
C GLY A 145 -20.99 -8.74 -5.04
N SER A 146 -20.67 -9.99 -5.38
CA SER A 146 -20.94 -10.58 -6.70
C SER A 146 -22.43 -10.71 -7.02
N GLU A 147 -23.32 -10.72 -6.03
CA GLU A 147 -24.77 -10.65 -6.26
C GLU A 147 -25.24 -9.30 -6.81
N LYS A 148 -24.41 -8.26 -6.66
CA LYS A 148 -24.74 -6.86 -7.03
C LYS A 148 -24.09 -6.40 -8.32
N ILE A 149 -23.23 -7.22 -8.93
CA ILE A 149 -22.56 -6.88 -10.20
C ILE A 149 -23.30 -7.51 -11.39
N PRO A 150 -23.19 -6.92 -12.59
CA PRO A 150 -23.78 -7.52 -13.79
C PRO A 150 -23.31 -8.97 -14.02
N ALA A 151 -24.22 -9.87 -14.40
CA ALA A 151 -23.92 -11.30 -14.54
C ALA A 151 -22.80 -11.58 -15.55
N ASN A 152 -22.69 -10.79 -16.62
CA ASN A 152 -21.60 -10.89 -17.60
C ASN A 152 -20.23 -10.53 -17.00
N LEU A 153 -20.19 -9.59 -16.05
CA LEU A 153 -18.97 -9.24 -15.31
C LEU A 153 -18.61 -10.35 -14.32
N GLY A 154 -19.58 -10.83 -13.53
CA GLY A 154 -19.36 -11.92 -12.57
C GLY A 154 -19.01 -13.26 -13.21
N ALA A 155 -19.39 -13.48 -14.46
CA ALA A 155 -19.02 -14.66 -15.26
C ALA A 155 -17.67 -14.51 -15.99
N ALA A 156 -17.05 -13.33 -15.96
CA ALA A 156 -15.75 -13.13 -16.60
C ALA A 156 -14.67 -13.96 -15.89
N LYS A 157 -13.69 -14.43 -16.67
CA LYS A 157 -12.60 -15.24 -16.16
C LYS A 157 -11.81 -14.53 -15.05
N GLN A 158 -11.58 -13.24 -15.23
CA GLN A 158 -10.86 -12.34 -14.33
C GLN A 158 -11.51 -10.95 -14.43
N PHE A 159 -11.85 -10.35 -13.29
CA PHE A 159 -12.57 -9.08 -13.25
C PHE A 159 -12.21 -8.22 -12.05
N ALA A 160 -12.42 -6.91 -12.23
CA ALA A 160 -12.47 -5.96 -11.13
C ALA A 160 -13.83 -5.26 -11.15
N ALA A 161 -14.45 -5.09 -9.98
CA ALA A 161 -15.76 -4.45 -9.85
C ALA A 161 -15.79 -3.51 -8.65
N ARG A 162 -16.47 -2.38 -8.79
CA ARG A 162 -16.82 -1.51 -7.67
C ARG A 162 -18.25 -1.80 -7.25
N VAL A 163 -18.48 -2.01 -5.96
CA VAL A 163 -19.79 -2.27 -5.40
C VAL A 163 -20.03 -1.31 -4.25
N SER A 164 -21.06 -0.48 -4.37
CA SER A 164 -21.52 0.37 -3.27
C SER A 164 -22.57 -0.36 -2.45
N ASN A 165 -22.35 -0.46 -1.15
CA ASN A 165 -23.27 -1.03 -0.16
C ASN A 165 -23.97 0.05 0.68
N GLY A 166 -23.67 1.33 0.42
CA GLY A 166 -24.25 2.49 1.08
C GLY A 166 -23.45 3.76 0.77
N PRO A 167 -23.87 4.92 1.31
CA PRO A 167 -23.24 6.21 1.01
C PRO A 167 -21.74 6.27 1.32
N ASN A 168 -21.29 5.50 2.32
CA ASN A 168 -19.90 5.44 2.75
C ASN A 168 -19.28 4.05 2.61
N ASP A 169 -20.09 3.05 2.23
CA ASP A 169 -19.68 1.65 2.12
C ASP A 169 -19.44 1.31 0.65
N ASP A 170 -18.17 1.19 0.29
CA ASP A 170 -17.72 1.05 -1.09
C ASP A 170 -16.60 0.03 -1.15
N TRP A 171 -16.80 -1.01 -1.96
CA TRP A 171 -15.91 -2.14 -2.10
C TRP A 171 -15.34 -2.20 -3.51
N LEU A 172 -14.03 -2.39 -3.59
CA LEU A 172 -13.36 -2.79 -4.81
C LEU A 172 -13.09 -4.29 -4.75
N ILE A 173 -13.76 -5.06 -5.61
CA ILE A 173 -13.61 -6.51 -5.74
C ILE A 173 -12.58 -6.80 -6.81
N LEU A 174 -11.54 -7.56 -6.48
CA LEU A 174 -10.52 -8.09 -7.39
C LEU A 174 -10.63 -9.62 -7.37
N SER A 175 -11.27 -10.19 -8.41
CA SER A 175 -11.71 -11.60 -8.38
C SER A 175 -11.63 -12.27 -9.76
N GLY A 176 -11.81 -13.59 -9.78
CA GLY A 176 -11.84 -14.39 -10.99
C GLY A 176 -12.50 -15.75 -10.79
N ALA A 177 -12.46 -16.58 -11.84
CA ALA A 177 -13.01 -17.93 -11.86
C ALA A 177 -12.35 -18.86 -10.82
N ASP A 178 -11.08 -18.61 -10.50
CA ASP A 178 -10.29 -19.28 -9.48
C ASP A 178 -9.26 -18.31 -8.86
N ASN A 179 -8.44 -18.80 -7.92
CA ASN A 179 -7.44 -17.99 -7.21
C ASN A 179 -6.36 -17.41 -8.14
N LEU A 180 -5.98 -18.14 -9.21
CA LEU A 180 -4.99 -17.65 -10.18
C LEU A 180 -5.56 -16.51 -11.03
N GLU A 181 -6.80 -16.62 -11.46
CA GLU A 181 -7.44 -15.56 -12.23
C GLU A 181 -7.79 -14.35 -11.35
N ALA A 182 -8.09 -14.56 -10.06
CA ALA A 182 -8.22 -13.48 -9.07
C ALA A 182 -6.88 -12.74 -8.85
N GLU A 183 -5.78 -13.47 -8.71
CA GLU A 183 -4.43 -12.88 -8.66
C GLU A 183 -4.16 -12.04 -9.90
N ARG A 184 -4.45 -12.54 -11.10
CA ARG A 184 -4.26 -11.79 -12.34
C ARG A 184 -5.08 -10.50 -12.39
N ALA A 185 -6.34 -10.54 -11.93
CA ALA A 185 -7.16 -9.35 -11.82
C ALA A 185 -6.53 -8.32 -10.87
N ALA A 186 -6.07 -8.77 -9.70
CA ALA A 186 -5.43 -7.91 -8.72
C ALA A 186 -4.09 -7.33 -9.20
N MET A 187 -3.24 -8.15 -9.84
CA MET A 187 -1.95 -7.70 -10.36
C MET A 187 -2.10 -6.75 -11.54
N ASP A 188 -3.09 -6.97 -12.40
CA ASP A 188 -3.42 -6.02 -13.46
C ASP A 188 -3.81 -4.66 -12.86
N TRP A 189 -4.68 -4.66 -11.84
CA TRP A 189 -5.09 -3.44 -11.14
C TRP A 189 -3.89 -2.75 -10.48
N VAL A 190 -2.99 -3.50 -9.83
CA VAL A 190 -1.75 -2.98 -9.25
C VAL A 190 -0.89 -2.26 -10.30
N ILE A 191 -0.69 -2.88 -11.47
CA ILE A 191 0.14 -2.30 -12.53
C ILE A 191 -0.39 -0.93 -13.00
N ARG A 192 -1.71 -0.68 -12.86
CA ARG A 192 -2.34 0.60 -13.26
C ARG A 192 -1.80 1.81 -12.52
N PHE A 193 -1.50 1.68 -11.23
CA PHE A 193 -0.91 2.77 -10.45
C PHE A 193 0.57 2.53 -10.15
N TRP A 194 1.04 1.28 -10.17
CA TRP A 194 2.43 0.95 -9.87
C TRP A 194 3.41 1.70 -10.76
N LYS A 195 3.11 1.94 -12.04
CA LYS A 195 4.02 2.70 -12.92
C LYS A 195 4.27 4.14 -12.46
N TYR A 196 3.42 4.69 -11.60
CA TYR A 196 3.57 6.02 -10.98
C TYR A 196 4.14 5.96 -9.54
N ALA A 197 4.28 4.77 -8.98
CA ALA A 197 4.82 4.50 -7.65
C ALA A 197 6.06 3.58 -7.66
N LYS A 198 6.51 3.18 -8.86
CA LYS A 198 7.69 2.37 -9.11
C LYS A 198 8.87 3.21 -8.62
N ASP A 199 9.65 2.64 -7.70
CA ASP A 199 10.76 3.25 -6.93
C ASP A 199 10.43 3.64 -5.46
N SER A 200 9.19 3.41 -5.02
CA SER A 200 8.68 3.75 -3.68
C SER A 200 8.35 2.55 -2.79
N GLY A 201 9.01 1.40 -2.97
CA GLY A 201 8.63 0.15 -2.30
C GLY A 201 8.66 0.25 -0.77
N ALA A 202 7.48 0.23 -0.13
CA ALA A 202 7.37 0.16 1.32
C ALA A 202 7.95 -1.18 1.82
N ARG A 203 8.70 -1.16 2.92
CA ARG A 203 9.28 -2.39 3.49
C ARG A 203 8.17 -3.32 4.01
N ARG A 204 8.33 -4.64 3.79
CA ARG A 204 7.49 -5.70 4.39
C ARG A 204 7.53 -5.75 5.92
N VAL A 205 8.55 -5.15 6.53
CA VAL A 205 8.71 -5.07 7.99
C VAL A 205 8.76 -3.60 8.31
N GLY A 206 7.70 -3.09 8.95
CA GLY A 206 7.70 -1.71 9.43
C GLY A 206 8.95 -1.48 10.27
N LEU A 207 9.58 -0.31 10.11
CA LEU A 207 10.31 0.27 11.22
C LEU A 207 9.28 0.36 12.35
N VAL A 208 9.31 -0.60 13.27
CA VAL A 208 8.48 -0.54 14.47
C VAL A 208 8.80 0.81 15.07
N GLU A 209 7.79 1.66 15.24
CA GLU A 209 7.92 2.86 16.05
C GLU A 209 8.12 2.37 17.49
N LYS A 210 9.36 2.01 17.77
CA LYS A 210 9.82 1.55 19.06
C LYS A 210 10.79 2.62 19.49
N GLU A 211 10.51 3.27 20.61
CA GLU A 211 11.55 3.99 21.32
C GLU A 211 12.72 3.02 21.49
N LEU A 212 13.82 3.29 20.78
CA LEU A 212 15.04 2.57 21.00
C LEU A 212 15.49 2.99 22.40
N PRO A 213 15.73 2.04 23.32
CA PRO A 213 16.32 2.40 24.61
C PRO A 213 17.59 3.19 24.33
N LEU A 214 17.74 4.33 25.01
CA LEU A 214 19.00 5.07 25.00
C LEU A 214 20.11 4.07 25.29
N GLY A 215 21.15 4.06 24.45
CA GLY A 215 22.29 3.19 24.65
C GLY A 215 22.81 3.36 26.08
N VAL A 216 23.24 2.25 26.70
CA VAL A 216 23.85 2.27 28.03
C VAL A 216 24.97 3.31 28.10
N ASP A 217 25.05 4.02 29.22
CA ASP A 217 26.11 4.99 29.49
C ASP A 217 27.47 4.31 29.21
N PRO A 218 28.29 4.84 28.27
CA PRO A 218 29.61 4.29 27.98
C PRO A 218 30.51 4.19 29.22
N GLN A 219 30.25 4.98 30.27
CA GLN A 219 30.98 4.92 31.55
C GLN A 219 30.64 3.66 32.38
N GLY A 220 29.59 2.93 32.03
CA GLY A 220 29.18 1.68 32.69
C GLY A 220 29.54 0.41 31.90
N LEU A 221 30.27 0.52 30.80
CA LEU A 221 30.80 -0.64 30.08
C LEU A 221 32.08 -1.15 30.77
N PRO A 222 32.27 -2.48 30.91
CA PRO A 222 33.43 -3.07 31.60
C PRO A 222 34.77 -2.77 30.93
#